data_AF-A0AAW6TUI0-F1
#
_entry.id   AF-A0AAW6TUI0-F1
#
_cell.length_a   1.000
_cell.length_b   1.000
_cell.length_c   1.000
_cell.angle_alpha   90.00
_cell.angle_beta   90.00
_cell.angle_gamma   90.00
#
_symmetry.space_group_name_H-M   'P 1'
#
loop_
_entity.id
_entity.type
_entity.pdbx_description
1 polymer ?
#
loop_
_entity_poly.entity_id
_entity_poly.type
_entity_poly.pdbx_seq_one_letter_code
_entity_poly.pdbx_strand_id
1 'polypeptide(L)'
;MPQIITAIRSQPGVHLVAVMLAAIVLTVNGCERNPSVSGARTHVAGSSPVVQPAATSDGPLLLEDEPLLLLDDEPTAAAADKPAADNSRCFVCHANYLDEKIAVTHAHAGIGCAKCHGPSDAHIADESWASGGNGTAPEIMYPKDQINPSCMACHPKSTIDTADHKPLFAESPAPKTCTDCHGNHRLPIRRSKWK
;
A
#
# COMPACT_ATOMS: atom_id res chain seq x y z
N MET A 1 58.61 -14.85 50.15
CA MET A 1 57.50 -15.77 49.83
C MET A 1 57.07 -15.53 48.39
N PRO A 2 57.56 -16.32 47.41
CA PRO A 2 57.10 -16.28 46.04
C PRO A 2 56.00 -17.32 45.78
N GLN A 3 54.94 -16.90 45.11
CA GLN A 3 53.79 -17.73 44.72
C GLN A 3 54.14 -18.57 43.49
N ILE A 4 53.89 -19.88 43.57
CA ILE A 4 54.13 -20.85 42.51
C ILE A 4 52.91 -20.89 41.57
N ILE A 5 53.21 -20.84 40.29
CA ILE A 5 52.31 -20.93 39.13
C ILE A 5 51.80 -22.38 39.00
N THR A 6 50.49 -22.56 38.84
CA THR A 6 49.94 -23.81 38.29
C THR A 6 48.96 -23.48 37.17
N ALA A 7 49.41 -23.71 35.94
CA ALA A 7 48.60 -23.68 34.73
C ALA A 7 47.78 -24.97 34.63
N ILE A 8 46.45 -24.86 34.52
CA ILE A 8 45.57 -26.00 34.26
C ILE A 8 45.42 -26.15 32.75
N ARG A 9 45.90 -27.29 32.25
CA ARG A 9 45.86 -27.72 30.85
C ARG A 9 44.52 -28.41 30.59
N SER A 10 43.61 -27.76 29.89
CA SER A 10 42.33 -28.35 29.47
C SER A 10 42.54 -29.31 28.30
N GLN A 11 42.21 -30.60 28.47
CA GLN A 11 42.23 -31.60 27.39
C GLN A 11 40.96 -31.48 26.53
N PRO A 12 41.08 -31.45 25.18
CA PRO A 12 39.94 -31.48 24.27
C PRO A 12 39.69 -32.94 23.88
N GLY A 13 38.65 -33.59 24.43
CA GLY A 13 38.45 -34.99 24.07
C GLY A 13 37.33 -35.74 24.77
N VAL A 14 36.20 -35.09 25.11
CA VAL A 14 35.05 -35.84 25.64
C VAL A 14 33.70 -35.21 25.24
N HIS A 15 33.49 -34.85 23.97
CA HIS A 15 32.12 -34.53 23.49
C HIS A 15 31.79 -35.10 22.11
N LEU A 16 32.68 -35.92 21.53
CA LEU A 16 32.49 -36.47 20.18
C LEU A 16 32.03 -37.95 20.19
N VAL A 17 30.96 -38.29 20.94
CA VAL A 17 30.33 -39.64 20.84
C VAL A 17 28.79 -39.59 20.88
N ALA A 18 28.14 -38.43 20.98
CA ALA A 18 26.68 -38.35 21.20
C ALA A 18 25.84 -37.85 20.01
N VAL A 19 26.32 -37.86 18.76
CA VAL A 19 25.53 -37.36 17.60
C VAL A 19 25.63 -38.29 16.37
N MET A 20 25.58 -39.60 16.56
CA MET A 20 25.43 -40.56 15.45
C MET A 20 24.42 -41.63 15.80
N LEU A 21 23.12 -41.30 15.75
CA LEU A 21 21.98 -42.23 15.59
C LEU A 21 20.67 -41.43 15.52
N ALA A 22 20.29 -40.96 14.33
CA ALA A 22 18.89 -40.75 13.90
C ALA A 22 18.88 -40.12 12.49
N ALA A 23 19.20 -40.93 11.48
CA ALA A 23 18.86 -40.63 10.10
C ALA A 23 18.01 -41.79 9.56
N ILE A 24 16.99 -41.41 8.76
CA ILE A 24 16.15 -42.23 7.87
C ILE A 24 14.82 -42.72 8.48
N VAL A 25 13.74 -41.95 8.25
CA VAL A 25 12.51 -42.43 7.60
C VAL A 25 11.93 -41.29 6.75
N LEU A 26 12.01 -41.41 5.43
CA LEU A 26 11.27 -40.62 4.44
C LEU A 26 10.07 -41.45 3.96
N THR A 27 8.84 -40.98 4.20
CA THR A 27 7.65 -41.41 3.44
C THR A 27 6.71 -40.23 3.18
N VAL A 28 6.78 -39.76 1.94
CA VAL A 28 5.72 -39.35 1.01
C VAL A 28 4.28 -39.09 1.48
N ASN A 29 3.76 -37.97 0.95
CA ASN A 29 2.43 -37.70 0.40
C ASN A 29 1.21 -37.46 1.32
N GLY A 30 0.65 -36.25 1.17
CA GLY A 30 -0.80 -36.09 0.99
C GLY A 30 -1.43 -34.98 1.82
N CYS A 31 -1.43 -33.74 1.32
CA CYS A 31 -2.45 -32.76 1.72
C CYS A 31 -3.80 -33.24 1.19
N GLU A 32 -4.70 -33.64 2.08
CA GLU A 32 -6.09 -33.91 1.75
C GLU A 32 -6.76 -32.62 1.24
N ARG A 33 -7.06 -32.56 -0.06
CA ARG A 33 -8.01 -31.60 -0.62
C ARG A 33 -9.42 -32.09 -0.27
N ASN A 34 -10.13 -31.29 0.52
CA ASN A 34 -11.54 -31.48 0.81
C ASN A 34 -12.35 -31.39 -0.51
N PRO A 35 -13.14 -32.41 -0.90
CA PRO A 35 -13.96 -32.31 -2.09
C PRO A 35 -15.13 -31.36 -1.84
N SER A 36 -15.20 -30.29 -2.66
CA SER A 36 -16.39 -29.47 -2.80
C SER A 36 -17.53 -30.34 -3.35
N VAL A 37 -18.65 -30.37 -2.63
CA VAL A 37 -19.87 -31.04 -3.04
C VAL A 37 -20.47 -30.25 -4.22
N SER A 38 -20.19 -30.69 -5.44
CA SER A 38 -20.96 -30.35 -6.62
C SER A 38 -22.07 -31.39 -6.80
N GLY A 39 -23.27 -31.05 -6.35
CA GLY A 39 -24.47 -31.85 -6.58
C GLY A 39 -25.13 -31.48 -7.90
N ALA A 40 -24.65 -32.03 -9.01
CA ALA A 40 -25.43 -32.11 -10.24
C ALA A 40 -26.42 -33.28 -10.12
N ARG A 41 -27.72 -32.98 -10.00
CA ARG A 41 -28.79 -33.96 -10.26
C ARG A 41 -29.30 -33.77 -11.69
N THR A 42 -28.89 -34.67 -12.57
CA THR A 42 -29.61 -35.00 -13.80
C THR A 42 -30.47 -36.23 -13.53
N HIS A 43 -31.78 -36.10 -13.75
CA HIS A 43 -32.67 -37.24 -14.00
C HIS A 43 -33.09 -37.19 -15.47
N VAL A 44 -32.90 -38.31 -16.17
CA VAL A 44 -33.31 -38.57 -17.55
C VAL A 44 -34.43 -39.61 -17.52
N ALA A 45 -35.52 -39.38 -18.26
CA ALA A 45 -36.12 -40.31 -19.24
C ALA A 45 -37.61 -39.98 -19.51
N GLY A 46 -37.99 -39.88 -20.80
CA GLY A 46 -39.39 -39.84 -21.24
C GLY A 46 -39.63 -39.42 -22.69
N SER A 47 -39.31 -40.31 -23.65
CA SER A 47 -39.89 -40.58 -24.99
C SER A 47 -40.33 -39.48 -25.99
N SER A 48 -39.81 -39.61 -27.23
CA SER A 48 -40.04 -38.96 -28.55
C SER A 48 -41.47 -39.04 -29.16
N PRO A 49 -41.74 -38.60 -30.42
CA PRO A 49 -41.26 -37.44 -31.22
C PRO A 49 -42.41 -36.59 -31.83
N VAL A 50 -42.16 -35.33 -32.21
CA VAL A 50 -42.96 -34.63 -33.24
C VAL A 50 -42.05 -33.87 -34.22
N VAL A 51 -41.98 -34.46 -35.41
CA VAL A 51 -41.78 -33.92 -36.78
C VAL A 51 -41.66 -32.37 -36.93
N GLN A 52 -40.53 -31.89 -37.47
CA GLN A 52 -40.33 -30.61 -38.18
C GLN A 52 -40.95 -30.69 -39.61
N PRO A 53 -41.23 -29.61 -40.41
CA PRO A 53 -40.50 -28.32 -40.47
C PRO A 53 -41.32 -27.07 -40.93
N ALA A 54 -40.70 -25.87 -40.91
CA ALA A 54 -40.67 -24.93 -42.06
C ALA A 54 -39.84 -23.68 -41.71
N ALA A 55 -39.02 -23.26 -42.69
CA ALA A 55 -38.04 -22.19 -42.62
C ALA A 55 -38.56 -20.83 -43.15
N THR A 56 -37.67 -19.84 -43.03
CA THR A 56 -37.50 -18.59 -43.80
C THR A 56 -38.22 -17.32 -43.31
N SER A 57 -37.46 -16.32 -42.84
CA SER A 57 -37.02 -15.20 -43.70
C SER A 57 -35.93 -14.39 -43.00
N ASP A 58 -34.85 -14.12 -43.72
CA ASP A 58 -33.80 -13.16 -43.38
C ASP A 58 -34.33 -11.74 -43.16
N GLY A 59 -33.75 -11.04 -42.19
CA GLY A 59 -33.86 -9.60 -42.02
C GLY A 59 -32.81 -9.09 -41.01
N PRO A 60 -31.83 -8.25 -41.41
CA PRO A 60 -30.78 -7.78 -40.51
C PRO A 60 -31.28 -6.57 -39.70
N LEU A 61 -31.36 -6.69 -38.38
CA LEU A 61 -31.58 -5.54 -37.51
C LEU A 61 -30.23 -5.01 -37.00
N LEU A 62 -29.72 -4.05 -37.78
CA LEU A 62 -28.77 -3.04 -37.33
C LEU A 62 -29.35 -2.31 -36.13
N LEU A 63 -28.62 -2.31 -35.01
CA LEU A 63 -28.72 -1.30 -33.97
C LEU A 63 -27.31 -0.79 -33.70
N GLU A 64 -26.97 0.22 -34.50
CA GLU A 64 -25.92 1.19 -34.28
C GLU A 64 -26.45 2.18 -33.23
N ASP A 65 -26.20 1.91 -31.94
CA ASP A 65 -26.41 2.90 -30.88
C ASP A 65 -25.11 3.11 -30.12
N GLU A 66 -24.52 4.24 -30.49
CA GLU A 66 -23.29 4.91 -30.07
C GLU A 66 -23.16 5.06 -28.54
N PRO A 67 -21.94 4.99 -27.98
CA PRO A 67 -21.73 5.28 -26.57
C PRO A 67 -22.06 6.75 -26.29
N LEU A 68 -23.01 6.99 -25.39
CA LEU A 68 -23.32 8.31 -24.82
C LEU A 68 -22.11 8.86 -24.05
N LEU A 69 -21.16 9.45 -24.77
CA LEU A 69 -20.21 10.42 -24.23
C LEU A 69 -20.85 11.80 -24.33
N LEU A 70 -21.66 12.13 -23.33
CA LEU A 70 -22.14 13.50 -23.14
C LEU A 70 -20.97 14.36 -22.65
N LEU A 71 -20.30 14.99 -23.61
CA LEU A 71 -19.41 16.13 -23.45
C LEU A 71 -20.28 17.37 -23.14
N ASP A 72 -20.32 17.78 -21.88
CA ASP A 72 -20.73 19.13 -21.50
C ASP A 72 -19.46 19.97 -21.31
N ASP A 73 -19.08 20.69 -22.36
CA ASP A 73 -18.07 21.75 -22.33
C ASP A 73 -18.68 23.07 -21.83
N GLU A 74 -17.93 23.82 -21.00
CA GLU A 74 -17.77 25.30 -20.96
C GLU A 74 -17.04 25.71 -19.65
N PRO A 75 -16.16 26.73 -19.60
CA PRO A 75 -15.13 27.16 -20.54
C PRO A 75 -13.70 27.10 -19.95
N THR A 76 -12.73 27.00 -20.86
CA THR A 76 -11.27 26.99 -20.70
C THR A 76 -10.69 27.89 -19.60
N ALA A 77 -9.92 27.27 -18.68
CA ALA A 77 -8.58 27.76 -18.37
C ALA A 77 -7.59 26.67 -18.76
N ALA A 78 -6.80 26.93 -19.80
CA ALA A 78 -5.75 26.04 -20.27
C ALA A 78 -4.73 25.80 -19.16
N ALA A 79 -4.84 24.65 -18.49
CA ALA A 79 -3.70 23.99 -17.87
C ALA A 79 -3.37 22.79 -18.75
N ALA A 80 -2.64 23.05 -19.84
CA ALA A 80 -2.02 21.96 -20.58
C ALA A 80 -1.09 21.19 -19.63
N ASP A 81 -1.53 19.97 -19.31
CA ASP A 81 -0.81 18.74 -19.63
C ASP A 81 0.57 18.56 -19.01
N LYS A 82 0.67 18.77 -17.69
CA LYS A 82 1.71 18.06 -16.95
C LYS A 82 1.09 16.81 -16.35
N PRO A 83 1.62 15.61 -16.64
CA PRO A 83 1.23 14.42 -15.92
C PRO A 83 1.33 14.66 -14.43
N ALA A 84 0.36 14.13 -13.67
CA ALA A 84 0.46 14.12 -12.23
C ALA A 84 1.78 13.47 -11.79
N ALA A 85 2.33 13.91 -10.66
CA ALA A 85 3.56 13.32 -10.14
C ALA A 85 3.40 11.81 -9.92
N ASP A 86 4.42 11.05 -10.33
CA ASP A 86 4.43 9.61 -10.15
C ASP A 86 4.69 9.23 -8.69
N ASN A 87 3.70 8.60 -8.07
CA ASN A 87 3.73 8.08 -6.71
C ASN A 87 3.63 6.54 -6.68
N SER A 88 3.73 5.88 -7.83
CA SER A 88 3.54 4.43 -7.98
C SER A 88 4.39 3.61 -7.00
N ARG A 89 5.65 4.01 -6.79
CA ARG A 89 6.57 3.35 -5.85
C ARG A 89 6.10 3.43 -4.38
N CYS A 90 5.43 4.51 -4.00
CA CYS A 90 4.92 4.71 -2.64
C CYS A 90 3.59 3.97 -2.42
N PHE A 91 2.74 3.94 -3.46
CA PHE A 91 1.41 3.34 -3.38
C PHE A 91 1.40 1.81 -3.30
N VAL A 92 2.54 1.14 -3.57
CA VAL A 92 2.69 -0.30 -3.32
C VAL A 92 2.36 -0.65 -1.86
N CYS A 93 2.79 0.18 -0.91
CA CYS A 93 2.55 -0.05 0.52
C CYS A 93 1.59 0.97 1.14
N HIS A 94 1.48 2.17 0.56
CA HIS A 94 0.65 3.26 1.09
C HIS A 94 -0.57 3.56 0.22
N ALA A 95 -1.31 2.52 -0.17
CA ALA A 95 -2.51 2.62 -0.99
C ALA A 95 -3.63 3.48 -0.37
N ASN A 96 -3.62 3.69 0.95
CA ASN A 96 -4.54 4.58 1.66
C ASN A 96 -4.41 6.07 1.27
N TYR A 97 -3.43 6.42 0.42
CA TYR A 97 -3.25 7.77 -0.09
C TYR A 97 -3.57 7.89 -1.59
N LEU A 98 -4.12 6.86 -2.22
CA LEU A 98 -4.52 6.90 -3.64
C LEU A 98 -5.59 7.97 -3.92
N ASP A 99 -6.51 8.16 -2.98
CA ASP A 99 -7.64 9.08 -3.05
C ASP A 99 -7.58 10.18 -1.98
N GLU A 100 -6.51 10.22 -1.19
CA GLU A 100 -6.39 11.18 -0.10
C GLU A 100 -6.15 12.60 -0.64
N LYS A 101 -6.93 13.56 -0.13
CA LYS A 101 -7.02 14.92 -0.67
C LYS A 101 -5.67 15.61 -0.84
N ILE A 102 -4.78 15.53 0.14
CA ILE A 102 -3.45 16.14 0.03
C ILE A 102 -2.64 15.43 -1.06
N ALA A 103 -2.56 14.11 -1.04
CA ALA A 103 -1.79 13.34 -2.02
C ALA A 103 -2.26 13.60 -3.46
N VAL A 104 -3.56 13.55 -3.72
CA VAL A 104 -4.14 13.76 -5.07
C VAL A 104 -3.92 15.20 -5.54
N THR A 105 -4.25 16.19 -4.71
CA THR A 105 -4.15 17.61 -5.10
C THR A 105 -2.70 18.00 -5.39
N HIS A 106 -1.75 17.52 -4.56
CA HIS A 106 -0.33 17.81 -4.78
C HIS A 106 0.22 17.08 -5.99
N ALA A 107 -0.19 15.82 -6.22
CA ALA A 107 0.23 15.08 -7.41
C ALA A 107 -0.20 15.80 -8.69
N HIS A 108 -1.43 16.34 -8.76
CA HIS A 108 -1.90 17.14 -9.89
C HIS A 108 -1.11 18.43 -10.09
N ALA A 109 -0.52 18.99 -9.02
CA ALA A 109 0.40 20.12 -9.09
C ALA A 109 1.86 19.71 -9.41
N GLY A 110 2.12 18.44 -9.73
CA GLY A 110 3.46 17.92 -9.99
C GLY A 110 4.32 17.70 -8.74
N ILE A 111 3.70 17.65 -7.56
CA ILE A 111 4.36 17.43 -6.28
C ILE A 111 4.04 16.01 -5.78
N GLY A 112 4.98 15.09 -5.98
CA GLY A 112 4.86 13.70 -5.52
C GLY A 112 5.27 13.49 -4.06
N CYS A 113 5.01 12.30 -3.52
CA CYS A 113 5.33 11.92 -2.14
C CYS A 113 6.79 12.22 -1.80
N ALA A 114 7.72 11.86 -2.70
CA ALA A 114 9.15 12.02 -2.50
C ALA A 114 9.61 13.49 -2.41
N LYS A 115 8.80 14.44 -2.89
CA LYS A 115 9.13 15.87 -2.77
C LYS A 115 9.08 16.36 -1.32
N CYS A 116 8.23 15.76 -0.50
CA CYS A 116 8.09 16.08 0.93
C CYS A 116 8.72 15.02 1.83
N HIS A 117 8.62 13.74 1.47
CA HIS A 117 9.11 12.61 2.30
C HIS A 117 10.52 12.14 1.96
N GLY A 118 11.15 12.73 0.92
CA GLY A 118 12.43 12.27 0.37
C GLY A 118 12.27 11.07 -0.57
N PRO A 119 13.30 10.72 -1.37
CA PRO A 119 13.25 9.58 -2.31
C PRO A 119 12.84 8.26 -1.67
N SER A 120 13.22 8.07 -0.41
CA SER A 120 12.91 6.95 0.48
C SER A 120 13.29 5.59 -0.11
N ASP A 121 14.38 5.52 -0.88
CA ASP A 121 14.78 4.29 -1.59
C ASP A 121 15.08 3.13 -0.63
N ALA A 122 15.78 3.40 0.48
CA ALA A 122 16.05 2.38 1.51
C ALA A 122 14.77 1.93 2.23
N HIS A 123 13.83 2.84 2.45
CA HIS A 123 12.52 2.53 3.02
C HIS A 123 11.68 1.67 2.07
N ILE A 124 11.66 2.01 0.78
CA ILE A 124 10.91 1.27 -0.26
C ILE A 124 11.48 -0.14 -0.45
N ALA A 125 12.80 -0.29 -0.41
CA ALA A 125 13.48 -1.58 -0.59
C ALA A 125 13.43 -2.49 0.65
N ASP A 126 13.01 -1.97 1.81
CA ASP A 126 13.03 -2.72 3.06
C ASP A 126 11.69 -3.42 3.32
N GLU A 127 11.64 -4.70 2.99
CA GLU A 127 10.48 -5.58 3.24
C GLU A 127 10.47 -6.20 4.64
N SER A 128 11.41 -5.85 5.53
CA SER A 128 11.52 -6.48 6.85
C SER A 128 10.27 -6.28 7.72
N TRP A 129 9.46 -5.24 7.46
CA TRP A 129 8.19 -5.01 8.14
C TRP A 129 7.19 -6.16 7.95
N ALA A 130 7.22 -6.86 6.81
CA ALA A 130 6.36 -8.02 6.54
C ALA A 130 6.79 -9.25 7.36
N SER A 131 8.05 -9.29 7.80
CA SER A 131 8.64 -10.38 8.58
C SER A 131 8.75 -10.05 10.08
N GLY A 132 8.07 -9.00 10.56
CA GLY A 132 8.10 -8.57 11.96
C GLY A 132 9.33 -7.73 12.35
N GLY A 133 10.15 -7.32 11.39
CA GLY A 133 11.18 -6.30 11.57
C GLY A 133 10.59 -4.91 11.75
N ASN A 134 11.42 -3.96 12.20
CA ASN A 134 10.97 -2.58 12.42
C ASN A 134 10.83 -1.79 11.10
N GLY A 135 11.33 -2.32 9.98
CA GLY A 135 11.48 -1.60 8.72
C GLY A 135 12.49 -0.45 8.83
N THR A 136 12.75 0.20 7.71
CA THR A 136 13.56 1.42 7.59
C THR A 136 12.62 2.61 7.59
N ALA A 137 12.97 3.69 8.29
CA ALA A 137 12.17 4.92 8.27
C ALA A 137 12.23 5.57 6.88
N PRO A 138 11.17 6.26 6.41
CA PRO A 138 11.32 7.17 5.29
C PRO A 138 12.30 8.28 5.65
N GLU A 139 12.91 8.94 4.65
CA GLU A 139 13.91 9.98 4.93
C GLU A 139 13.35 11.13 5.75
N ILE A 140 12.10 11.53 5.50
CA ILE A 140 11.46 12.63 6.20
C ILE A 140 10.14 12.14 6.80
N MET A 141 10.07 12.22 8.12
CA MET A 141 8.83 12.14 8.89
C MET A 141 8.60 13.46 9.61
N TYR A 142 7.41 14.04 9.42
CA TYR A 142 7.08 15.30 10.09
C TYR A 142 6.51 15.04 11.50
N PRO A 143 7.23 15.40 12.57
CA PRO A 143 6.61 15.54 13.89
C PRO A 143 5.58 16.67 13.86
N LYS A 144 4.68 16.70 14.85
CA LYS A 144 3.49 17.58 14.85
C LYS A 144 3.85 19.06 14.68
N ASP A 145 4.91 19.52 15.33
CA ASP A 145 5.44 20.88 15.29
C ASP A 145 6.07 21.27 13.94
N GLN A 146 6.48 20.28 13.12
CA GLN A 146 7.05 20.52 11.80
C GLN A 146 6.02 20.46 10.66
N ILE A 147 4.78 20.01 10.90
CA ILE A 147 3.74 19.92 9.87
C ILE A 147 3.48 21.30 9.25
N ASN A 148 3.13 22.30 10.07
CA ASN A 148 2.78 23.63 9.55
C ASN A 148 3.96 24.33 8.85
N PRO A 149 5.18 24.39 9.44
CA PRO A 149 6.34 24.93 8.74
C PRO A 149 6.59 24.28 7.38
N SER A 150 6.38 22.97 7.27
CA SER A 150 6.62 22.23 6.02
C SER A 150 5.59 22.57 4.95
N CYS A 151 4.30 22.69 5.32
CA CYS A 151 3.27 23.19 4.41
C CYS A 151 3.59 24.62 3.93
N MET A 152 4.06 25.47 4.85
CA MET A 152 4.34 26.88 4.58
C MET A 152 5.56 27.13 3.69
N ALA A 153 6.36 26.11 3.38
CA ALA A 153 7.44 26.21 2.40
C ALA A 153 6.92 26.54 0.99
N CYS A 154 5.71 26.06 0.65
CA CYS A 154 5.01 26.37 -0.61
C CYS A 154 3.75 27.21 -0.41
N HIS A 155 3.16 27.19 0.79
CA HIS A 155 1.98 27.97 1.16
C HIS A 155 2.32 29.06 2.17
N PRO A 156 3.05 30.12 1.77
CA PRO A 156 3.48 31.16 2.70
C PRO A 156 2.26 31.87 3.32
N LYS A 157 2.41 32.38 4.55
CA LYS A 157 1.32 33.08 5.26
C LYS A 157 0.65 34.14 4.39
N SER A 158 1.42 34.90 3.61
CA SER A 158 0.90 35.94 2.72
C SER A 158 -0.13 35.45 1.69
N THR A 159 -0.16 34.17 1.36
CA THR A 159 -1.13 33.59 0.40
C THR A 159 -2.30 32.88 1.08
N ILE A 160 -2.21 32.63 2.39
CA ILE A 160 -3.20 31.85 3.15
C ILE A 160 -3.75 32.60 4.38
N ASP A 161 -3.39 33.87 4.60
CA ASP A 161 -3.88 34.67 5.73
C ASP A 161 -5.34 35.11 5.50
N THR A 162 -6.25 34.15 5.67
CA THR A 162 -7.69 34.31 5.56
C THR A 162 -8.35 34.22 6.93
N ALA A 163 -9.62 34.62 7.03
CA ALA A 163 -10.37 34.52 8.29
C ALA A 163 -10.36 33.10 8.88
N ASP A 164 -10.45 32.07 8.03
CA ASP A 164 -10.47 30.66 8.44
C ASP A 164 -9.13 30.16 8.98
N HIS A 165 -8.02 30.77 8.56
CA HIS A 165 -6.67 30.42 9.02
C HIS A 165 -6.19 31.24 10.22
N LYS A 166 -6.94 32.26 10.67
CA LYS A 166 -6.57 33.01 11.89
C LYS A 166 -6.28 32.12 13.10
N PRO A 167 -7.05 31.04 13.38
CA PRO A 167 -6.76 30.15 14.51
C PRO A 167 -5.43 29.40 14.38
N LEU A 168 -4.91 29.20 13.16
CA LEU A 168 -3.61 28.57 12.92
C LEU A 168 -2.45 29.47 13.37
N PHE A 169 -2.62 30.79 13.23
CA PHE A 169 -1.60 31.80 13.53
C PHE A 169 -1.72 32.42 14.92
N ALA A 170 -2.77 32.06 15.66
CA ALA A 170 -2.91 32.45 17.06
C ALA A 170 -1.99 31.61 17.95
N GLU A 171 -1.44 32.20 18.99
CA GLU A 171 -0.73 31.45 20.02
C GLU A 171 -1.73 30.51 20.74
N SER A 172 -1.42 29.21 20.75
CA SER A 172 -2.25 28.19 21.39
C SER A 172 -1.37 27.15 22.06
N PRO A 173 -1.73 26.67 23.27
CA PRO A 173 -1.01 25.57 23.93
C PRO A 173 -1.17 24.23 23.19
N ALA A 174 -2.16 24.11 22.31
CA ALA A 174 -2.37 22.95 21.45
C ALA A 174 -2.65 23.44 20.02
N PRO A 175 -1.61 23.84 19.26
CA PRO A 175 -1.80 24.37 17.92
C PRO A 175 -2.41 23.30 17.02
N LYS A 176 -3.38 23.72 16.20
CA LYS A 176 -3.90 22.91 15.10
C LYS A 176 -2.84 22.80 14.01
N THR A 177 -2.90 21.72 13.27
CA THR A 177 -2.07 21.48 12.10
C THR A 177 -2.89 21.60 10.82
N CYS A 178 -2.24 21.90 9.69
CA CYS A 178 -2.91 21.96 8.39
C CYS A 178 -3.71 20.67 8.12
N THR A 179 -3.15 19.51 8.49
CA THR A 179 -3.78 18.19 8.33
C THR A 179 -4.96 17.91 9.27
N ASP A 180 -5.24 18.76 10.27
CA ASP A 180 -6.43 18.61 11.12
C ASP A 180 -7.71 19.03 10.39
N CYS A 181 -7.58 19.80 9.30
CA CYS A 181 -8.70 20.24 8.46
C CYS A 181 -8.50 19.90 6.97
N HIS A 182 -7.27 19.86 6.48
CA HIS A 182 -6.96 19.52 5.10
C HIS A 182 -6.51 18.07 4.99
N GLY A 183 -7.43 17.23 4.51
CA GLY A 183 -7.11 15.83 4.20
C GLY A 183 -6.95 14.94 5.44
N ASN A 184 -6.64 13.67 5.19
CA ASN A 184 -6.36 12.67 6.24
C ASN A 184 -4.96 12.08 6.00
N HIS A 185 -3.98 12.97 5.80
CA HIS A 185 -2.64 12.61 5.38
C HIS A 185 -1.76 11.96 6.47
N ARG A 186 -2.34 11.67 7.64
CA ARG A 186 -1.65 11.08 8.79
C ARG A 186 -1.94 9.59 8.89
N LEU A 187 -0.88 8.78 9.02
CA LEU A 187 -1.06 7.35 9.33
C LEU A 187 -1.73 7.22 10.72
N PRO A 188 -2.89 6.57 10.82
CA PRO A 188 -3.65 6.49 12.07
C PRO A 188 -2.97 5.60 13.11
N ILE A 189 -2.20 4.60 12.65
CA ILE A 189 -1.48 3.66 13.50
C ILE A 189 -0.01 3.63 13.08
N ARG A 190 0.87 3.93 14.03
CA ARG A 190 2.32 3.81 13.85
C ARG A 190 2.81 2.50 14.49
N ARG A 191 3.06 1.48 13.66
CA ARG A 191 3.54 0.15 14.12
C ARG A 191 5.02 0.17 14.50
N SER A 192 5.82 0.96 13.77
CA SER A 192 7.27 1.05 13.98
C SER A 192 7.66 2.34 14.68
N LYS A 193 8.59 2.23 15.64
CA LYS A 193 9.26 3.37 16.27
C LYS A 193 10.74 3.27 15.93
N TRP A 194 11.18 4.12 14.99
CA TRP A 194 12.58 4.30 14.65
C TRP A 194 13.22 5.23 15.68
N LYS A 195 14.46 4.94 16.08
CA LYS A 195 15.23 5.69 17.08
C LYS A 195 16.18 6.66 16.39
#